data_AF-A0A2W2GH51-F1
#
_entry.id   AF-A0A2W2GH51-F1
#
_cell.length_a   1.000
_cell.length_b   1.000
_cell.length_c   1.000
_cell.angle_alpha   90.00
_cell.angle_beta   90.00
_cell.angle_gamma   90.00
#
_symmetry.space_group_name_H-M   'P 1'
#
loop_
_entity.id
_entity.type
_entity.pdbx_description
1 polymer ?
#
loop_
_entity_poly.entity_id
_entity_poly.type
_entity_poly.pdbx_seq_one_letter_code
_entity_poly.pdbx_strand_id
1 'polypeptide(L)' 'MAALLDEDVRPDAVFAANNLMTVGALECLVDRGRSVPDEVGVVGFDDIPWARLARPSLTTVGQPTYEMGKSAAQLLA' A
#
# COMPACT_ATOMS: atom_id res chain seq x y z
N MET A 1 -11.15 -3.36 2.29
CA MET A 1 -10.56 -3.72 3.58
C MET A 1 -11.63 -4.11 4.59
N ALA A 2 -12.56 -3.22 4.94
CA ALA A 2 -13.63 -3.49 5.89
C ALA A 2 -14.30 -4.87 5.71
N ALA A 3 -14.84 -5.15 4.52
CA ALA A 3 -15.46 -6.44 4.22
C ALA A 3 -14.53 -7.65 4.43
N LEU A 4 -13.24 -7.54 4.07
CA LEU A 4 -12.25 -8.63 4.25
C LEU A 4 -11.98 -8.94 5.72
N LEU A 5 -12.06 -7.92 6.59
CA LEU A 5 -11.86 -8.09 8.03
C LEU A 5 -13.08 -8.70 8.73
N ASP A 6 -14.24 -8.65 8.07
CA ASP A 6 -15.50 -9.17 8.57
C ASP A 6 -15.77 -10.62 8.07
N GLU A 7 -14.87 -11.19 7.24
CA GLU A 7 -14.92 -12.59 6.82
C GLU A 7 -14.55 -13.56 7.96
N ASP A 8 -15.06 -14.80 7.90
CA ASP A 8 -14.73 -15.86 8.86
C ASP A 8 -13.22 -16.17 8.85
N VAL A 9 -12.61 -16.17 7.66
CA VAL A 9 -11.17 -16.31 7.46
C VAL A 9 -10.60 -14.97 7.03
N ARG A 10 -10.05 -14.25 8.00
CA ARG A 10 -9.46 -12.92 7.77
C ARG A 10 -8.06 -13.04 7.18
N PRO A 11 -7.64 -12.12 6.30
CA PRO A 11 -6.26 -12.08 5.84
C PRO A 11 -5.31 -11.65 6.96
N ASP A 12 -4.12 -12.26 7.01
CA ASP A 12 -2.99 -11.85 7.85
C ASP A 12 -2.11 -10.79 7.17
N ALA A 13 -2.31 -10.53 5.87
CA ALA A 13 -1.66 -9.46 5.13
C ALA A 13 -2.48 -8.97 3.94
N VAL A 14 -2.24 -7.72 3.53
CA VAL A 14 -2.81 -7.12 2.32
C VAL A 14 -1.74 -6.48 1.45
N PHE A 15 -1.85 -6.71 0.15
CA PHE A 15 -1.13 -5.96 -0.87
C PHE A 15 -2.06 -4.95 -1.52
N ALA A 16 -1.82 -3.66 -1.28
CA ALA A 16 -2.61 -2.57 -1.81
C ALA A 16 -2.04 -2.10 -3.15
N ALA A 17 -2.89 -2.05 -4.18
CA ALA A 17 -2.47 -1.83 -5.56
C ALA A 17 -2.07 -0.38 -5.90
N ASN A 18 -2.34 0.58 -5.02
CA ASN A 18 -1.90 1.97 -5.15
C ASN A 18 -1.90 2.68 -3.80
N ASN A 19 -1.42 3.93 -3.81
CA ASN A 19 -1.32 4.78 -2.62
C ASN A 19 -2.64 5.01 -1.90
N LEU A 20 -3.73 5.32 -2.62
CA LEU A 20 -5.03 5.63 -2.00
C LEU A 20 -5.63 4.39 -1.32
N MET A 21 -5.51 3.23 -1.95
CA MET A 21 -5.91 1.96 -1.35
C MET A 21 -5.07 1.64 -0.11
N THR A 22 -3.77 1.95 -0.14
CA THR A 22 -2.88 1.76 1.01
C THR A 22 -3.31 2.62 2.19
N VAL A 23 -3.58 3.91 1.97
CA VAL A 23 -4.08 4.82 3.02
C VAL A 23 -5.40 4.33 3.59
N GLY A 24 -6.38 4.02 2.74
CA GLY A 24 -7.69 3.54 3.20
C GLY A 24 -7.62 2.19 3.92
N ALA A 25 -6.67 1.32 3.56
CA ALA A 25 -6.43 0.08 4.31
C ALA A 25 -5.87 0.35 5.70
N LEU A 26 -4.89 1.26 5.82
CA LEU A 26 -4.31 1.65 7.10
C LEU A 26 -5.33 2.34 8.01
N GLU A 27 -6.12 3.27 7.48
CA GLU A 27 -7.22 3.93 8.20
C GLU A 27 -8.23 2.89 8.71
N CYS A 28 -8.67 1.98 7.84
CA CYS A 28 -9.59 0.91 8.23
C CYS A 28 -9.03 -0.02 9.32
N LEU A 29 -7.72 -0.28 9.32
CA LEU A 29 -7.06 -1.09 10.34
C LEU A 29 -6.99 -0.34 11.68
N VAL A 30 -6.62 0.94 11.66
CA VAL A 30 -6.61 1.82 12.83
C VAL A 30 -8.01 1.91 13.45
N ASP A 31 -9.04 2.14 12.64
CA ASP A 31 -10.43 2.24 13.10
C ASP A 31 -10.95 0.95 13.74
N ARG A 32 -10.46 -0.20 13.27
CA ARG A 32 -10.78 -1.53 13.83
C ARG A 32 -9.82 -1.95 14.96
N GLY A 33 -8.90 -1.08 15.37
CA GLY A 33 -7.94 -1.34 16.44
C GLY A 33 -6.97 -2.49 16.13
N ARG A 34 -6.67 -2.72 14.83
CA ARG A 34 -5.75 -3.77 14.38
C ARG A 34 -4.34 -3.23 14.20
N SER A 35 -3.34 -3.94 14.71
CA SER A 35 -1.95 -3.52 14.63
C SER A 35 -1.28 -3.91 13.29
N VAL A 36 -0.44 -3.00 12.80
CA VAL A 36 0.47 -3.23 11.68
C VAL A 36 1.91 -3.13 12.22
N PRO A 37 2.81 -4.06 11.92
CA PRO A 37 2.61 -5.26 11.10
C PRO A 37 2.13 -6.50 11.89
N ASP A 38 1.95 -6.41 13.22
CA ASP A 38 1.85 -7.59 14.07
C ASP A 38 0.58 -8.44 13.85
N GLU A 39 -0.59 -7.82 13.62
CA GLU A 39 -1.83 -8.54 13.30
C GLU A 39 -2.10 -8.62 11.81
N VAL A 40 -1.81 -7.53 11.07
CA VAL A 40 -2.01 -7.46 9.63
C VAL A 40 -0.80 -6.83 8.95
N GLY A 41 -0.14 -7.59 8.08
CA GLY A 41 0.90 -7.07 7.20
C GLY A 41 0.32 -6.16 6.11
N VAL A 42 1.02 -5.06 5.79
CA VAL A 42 0.61 -4.14 4.73
C VAL A 42 1.77 -3.87 3.79
N VAL A 43 1.57 -4.16 2.51
CA VAL A 43 2.48 -3.77 1.42
C VAL A 43 1.73 -2.83 0.47
N GLY A 44 2.31 -1.66 0.21
CA GLY A 44 1.80 -0.69 -0.77
C GLY A 44 2.48 -0.80 -2.13
N PHE A 45 1.99 -0.01 -3.08
CA PHE A 45 2.54 0.11 -4.44
C PHE A 45 2.75 1.60 -4.77
N ASP A 46 3.82 1.93 -5.50
CA ASP A 46 4.24 3.27 -6.00
C ASP A 46 5.44 3.95 -5.30
N ASP A 47 6.13 3.31 -4.34
CA ASP A 47 7.20 3.88 -3.48
C ASP A 47 7.28 5.42 -3.42
N ILE A 48 6.62 5.95 -2.41
CA ILE A 48 6.24 7.36 -2.26
C ILE A 48 6.98 8.00 -1.09
N PRO A 49 7.34 9.30 -1.16
CA PRO A 49 8.14 9.95 -0.12
C PRO A 49 7.59 9.82 1.29
N TRP A 50 6.26 9.81 1.45
CA TRP A 50 5.61 9.71 2.76
C TRP A 50 5.56 8.29 3.33
N ALA A 51 5.81 7.23 2.56
CA ALA A 51 5.82 5.85 3.07
C ALA A 51 6.83 5.67 4.22
N ARG A 52 7.95 6.39 4.18
CA ARG A 52 8.98 6.40 5.24
C ARG A 52 8.58 7.24 6.47
N LEU A 53 7.63 8.16 6.29
CA LEU A 53 7.12 9.03 7.35
C LEU A 53 5.93 8.41 8.10
N ALA A 54 5.26 7.43 7.50
CA ALA A 54 4.21 6.66 8.14
C ALA A 54 4.72 5.95 9.42
N ARG A 55 3.79 5.62 10.32
CA ARG A 55 4.04 4.90 11.57
C ARG A 55 3.05 3.72 11.68
N PRO A 56 3.51 2.46 11.48
CA PRO A 56 4.87 2.07 11.07
C PRO A 56 5.23 2.57 9.66
N SER A 57 6.52 2.58 9.34
CA SER A 57 6.97 2.85 7.96
C SER A 57 6.43 1.78 7.03
N LEU A 58 6.02 2.15 5.82
CA LEU A 58 5.39 1.21 4.89
C LEU A 58 6.41 0.50 4.01
N THR A 59 6.24 -0.81 3.88
CA THR A 59 6.84 -1.59 2.80
C THR A 59 6.10 -1.28 1.51
N THR A 60 6.84 -0.95 0.45
CA THR A 60 6.28 -0.58 -0.85
C THR A 60 6.98 -1.32 -1.97
N VAL A 61 6.25 -1.57 -3.06
CA VAL A 61 6.85 -1.89 -4.35
C VAL A 61 7.17 -0.57 -5.05
N GLY A 62 8.46 -0.32 -5.26
CA GLY A 62 8.93 0.84 -6.02
C GLY A 62 8.87 0.61 -7.52
N GLN A 63 8.32 1.58 -8.23
CA GLN A 63 8.27 1.58 -9.69
C GLN A 63 9.32 2.56 -10.24
N PRO A 64 10.03 2.23 -11.33
CA PRO A 64 10.96 3.14 -11.99
C PRO A 64 10.20 4.18 -12.83
N THR A 65 9.29 4.94 -12.20
CA THR A 65 8.32 5.83 -12.88
C THR A 65 8.98 6.86 -13.78
N TYR A 66 10.17 7.35 -13.41
CA TYR A 66 10.96 8.25 -14.23
C TYR A 66 11.41 7.59 -15.54
N GLU A 67 12.03 6.41 -15.47
CA GLU A 67 12.47 5.70 -16.68
C GLU A 67 11.26 5.25 -17.52
N MET A 68 10.15 4.86 -16.91
CA MET A 68 8.91 4.55 -17.63
C MET A 68 8.40 5.76 -18.43
N GLY A 69 8.32 6.94 -17.81
CA GLY A 69 7.89 8.16 -18.50
C GLY A 69 8.85 8.58 -19.62
N LYS A 70 10.15 8.46 -19.39
CA LYS A 70 11.19 8.72 -20.39
C LYS A 70 11.06 7.78 -21.59
N SER A 71 10.92 6.48 -21.36
CA SER A 71 10.70 5.50 -22.44
C SER A 71 9.40 5.78 -23.20
N ALA A 72 8.32 6.14 -22.52
CA ALA A 72 7.06 6.50 -23.18
C ALA A 72 7.22 7.73 -24.09
N ALA A 73 7.91 8.78 -23.64
CA ALA A 73 8.18 9.96 -24.46
C ALA A 73 9.06 9.64 -25.67
N GLN A 74 10.04 8.76 -25.53
CA GLN A 74 10.90 8.30 -26.64
C GLN A 74 10.13 7.53 -27.71
N LEU A 75 9.10 6.76 -27.34
CA LEU A 75 8.28 5.99 -28.29
C LEU A 75 7.31 6.84 -29.10
N LEU A 76 7.02 8.07 -28.65
CA LEU A 76 6.11 9.00 -29.35
C LEU A 76 6.83 9.88 -30.38
N ALA A 77 8.17 9.97 -30.31
CA ALA A 77 9.00 10.79 -31.19
C ALA A 77 9.30 10.10 -32.52
#